data_AF-A0AAW9SP87-F1
#
_entry.id   AF-A0AAW9SP87-F1
#
_cell.length_a   1.000
_cell.length_b   1.000
_cell.length_c   1.000
_cell.angle_alpha   90.00
_cell.angle_beta   90.00
_cell.angle_gamma   90.00
#
_symmetry.space_group_name_H-M   'P 1'
#
loop_
_entity.id
_entity.type
_entity.pdbx_description
1 polymer ?
#
loop_
_entity_poly.entity_id
_entity_poly.type
_entity_poly.pdbx_seq_one_letter_code
_entity_poly.pdbx_strand_id
1 'polypeptide(L)'
;MQKAARARGYDLSGLRARRVTRDDFDRFDMVVAMDRDNLDDLRALAPGGADLRLMTEFAPGCGASVPDPYYTRDFDGTLDLIERCARGLLDQL
;
A
#
# COMPACT_ATOMS: atom_id res chain seq x y z
N MET A 1 12.49 2.63 -5.34
CA MET A 1 11.14 2.68 -5.94
C MET A 1 11.07 3.53 -7.21
N GLN A 2 11.33 4.85 -7.19
CA GLN A 2 11.12 5.70 -8.39
C GLN A 2 11.80 5.21 -9.67
N LYS A 3 13.06 4.75 -9.62
CA LYS A 3 13.76 4.19 -10.79
C LYS A 3 13.04 2.97 -11.38
N ALA A 4 12.66 2.01 -10.53
CA ALA A 4 11.97 0.78 -10.93
C ALA A 4 10.55 1.09 -11.47
N ALA A 5 9.82 2.01 -10.83
CA ALA A 5 8.51 2.46 -11.28
C ALA A 5 8.59 3.15 -12.66
N ARG A 6 9.58 4.03 -12.85
CA ARG A 6 9.80 4.71 -14.14
C ARG A 6 10.14 3.74 -15.27
N ALA A 7 10.88 2.67 -14.99
CA ALA A 7 11.15 1.62 -15.97
C ALA A 7 9.88 0.89 -16.43
N ARG A 8 8.82 0.89 -15.61
CA ARG A 8 7.47 0.38 -15.94
C ARG A 8 6.52 1.44 -16.50
N GLY A 9 6.99 2.66 -16.72
CA GLY A 9 6.18 3.77 -17.27
C GLY A 9 5.40 4.59 -16.23
N TYR A 10 5.60 4.36 -14.92
CA TYR A 10 4.98 5.16 -13.88
C TYR A 10 5.85 6.37 -13.51
N ASP A 11 5.31 7.58 -13.68
CA ASP A 11 5.94 8.80 -13.16
C ASP A 11 5.50 9.07 -11.71
N LEU A 12 6.40 8.74 -10.78
CA LEU A 12 6.20 9.00 -9.34
C LEU A 12 6.90 10.29 -8.87
N SER A 13 7.49 11.08 -9.78
CA SER A 13 8.34 12.23 -9.41
C SER A 13 7.60 13.35 -8.67
N GLY A 14 6.28 13.45 -8.88
CA GLY A 14 5.41 14.39 -8.17
C GLY A 14 5.02 13.96 -6.75
N LEU A 15 5.17 12.67 -6.40
CA LEU A 15 4.72 12.16 -5.10
C LEU A 15 5.67 12.59 -3.98
N ARG A 16 5.09 12.96 -2.83
CA ARG A 16 5.83 13.35 -1.62
C ARG A 16 5.31 12.53 -0.44
N ALA A 17 6.25 11.97 0.32
CA ALA A 17 5.91 11.31 1.57
C ALA A 17 5.29 12.34 2.53
N ARG A 18 4.24 11.93 3.21
CA ARG A 18 3.63 12.67 4.32
C ARG A 18 3.28 11.70 5.43
N ARG A 19 3.17 12.21 6.65
CA ARG A 19 2.67 11.42 7.78
C ARG A 19 1.15 11.27 7.67
N VAL A 20 0.63 10.11 8.04
CA VAL A 20 -0.80 9.88 8.22
C VAL A 20 -1.27 10.61 9.49
N THR A 21 -2.45 11.20 9.41
CA THR A 21 -3.11 11.98 10.47
C THR A 21 -4.51 11.43 10.73
N ARG A 22 -5.13 11.84 11.84
CA ARG A 22 -6.50 11.40 12.17
C ARG A 22 -7.52 11.86 11.12
N ASP A 23 -7.34 13.06 10.58
CA ASP A 23 -8.22 13.64 9.55
C ASP A 23 -8.25 12.80 8.25
N ASP A 24 -7.22 11.97 8.00
CA ASP A 24 -7.22 11.08 6.85
C ASP A 24 -8.32 10.02 6.93
N PHE A 25 -8.66 9.57 8.14
CA PHE A 25 -9.67 8.53 8.35
C PHE A 25 -11.10 9.06 8.18
N ASP A 26 -11.29 10.37 8.20
CA ASP A 26 -12.57 11.02 7.86
C ASP A 26 -12.64 11.39 6.37
N ARG A 27 -11.48 11.57 5.73
CA ARG A 27 -11.38 12.02 4.34
C ARG A 27 -11.46 10.88 3.31
N PHE A 28 -10.98 9.70 3.67
CA PHE A 28 -10.92 8.55 2.77
C PHE A 28 -11.83 7.44 3.26
N ASP A 29 -12.62 6.85 2.35
CA ASP A 29 -13.48 5.72 2.69
C ASP A 29 -12.67 4.46 3.06
N MET A 30 -11.47 4.35 2.49
CA MET A 30 -10.57 3.21 2.70
C MET A 30 -9.10 3.67 2.77
N VAL A 31 -8.35 3.07 3.69
CA VAL A 31 -6.90 3.24 3.82
C VAL A 31 -6.25 1.86 3.69
N VAL A 32 -5.34 1.74 2.72
CA VAL A 32 -4.68 0.47 2.39
C VAL A 32 -3.24 0.47 2.91
N ALA A 33 -2.93 -0.46 3.80
CA ALA A 33 -1.61 -0.66 4.39
C ALA A 33 -0.76 -1.66 3.57
N MET A 34 0.54 -1.45 3.49
CA MET A 34 1.45 -2.35 2.75
C MET A 34 1.83 -3.60 3.56
N ASP A 35 1.91 -3.48 4.88
CA ASP A 35 2.25 -4.57 5.80
C ASP A 35 1.40 -4.50 7.08
N ARG A 36 1.57 -5.53 7.93
CA ARG A 36 0.83 -5.66 9.20
C ARG A 36 1.20 -4.59 10.22
N ASP A 37 2.47 -4.21 10.28
CA ASP A 37 2.94 -3.23 11.26
C ASP A 37 2.31 -1.86 10.96
N ASN A 38 2.28 -1.45 9.69
CA ASN A 38 1.57 -0.27 9.22
C ASN A 38 0.07 -0.34 9.54
N LEU A 39 -0.56 -1.50 9.34
CA LEU A 39 -1.99 -1.67 9.63
C LEU A 39 -2.29 -1.54 11.13
N ASP A 40 -1.45 -2.13 11.98
CA ASP A 40 -1.61 -2.07 13.43
C ASP A 40 -1.34 -0.64 13.95
N ASP A 41 -0.36 0.07 13.39
CA ASP A 41 -0.13 1.49 13.67
C ASP A 41 -1.33 2.36 13.26
N LEU A 42 -1.95 2.09 12.10
CA LEU A 42 -3.14 2.81 11.64
C LEU A 42 -4.34 2.55 12.56
N ARG A 43 -4.56 1.29 12.97
CA ARG A 43 -5.61 0.91 13.93
C ARG A 43 -5.42 1.58 15.29
N ALA A 44 -4.18 1.65 15.78
CA ALA A 44 -3.86 2.35 17.01
C ALA A 44 -4.08 3.87 16.89
N LEU A 45 -3.78 4.43 15.72
CA LEU A 45 -3.97 5.86 15.46
C LEU A 45 -5.46 6.23 15.37
N ALA A 46 -6.29 5.44 14.71
CA ALA A 46 -7.73 5.70 14.61
C ALA A 46 -8.54 4.39 14.63
N PRO A 47 -9.23 4.07 15.74
CA PRO A 47 -9.99 2.83 15.86
C PRO A 47 -11.34 2.83 15.11
N GLY A 48 -11.65 3.87 14.31
CA GLY A 48 -12.88 3.99 13.51
C GLY A 48 -12.77 5.08 12.44
N GLY A 49 -13.70 5.08 11.47
CA GLY A 49 -13.69 5.97 10.31
C GLY A 49 -13.58 5.17 9.01
N ALA A 50 -12.40 5.19 8.40
CA ALA A 50 -12.09 4.48 7.16
C ALA A 50 -12.01 2.95 7.32
N ASP A 51 -12.33 2.22 6.24
CA ASP A 51 -12.02 0.78 6.13
C ASP A 51 -10.51 0.56 6.03
N LEU A 52 -9.94 -0.24 6.93
CA LEU A 52 -8.49 -0.48 7.02
C LEU A 52 -8.16 -1.89 6.52
N ARG A 53 -7.43 -1.95 5.41
CA ARG A 53 -7.19 -3.20 4.66
C ARG A 53 -5.71 -3.40 4.35
N LEU A 54 -5.23 -4.64 4.29
CA LEU A 54 -3.90 -4.93 3.73
C LEU A 54 -3.95 -4.96 2.20
N MET A 55 -2.90 -4.44 1.56
CA MET A 55 -2.75 -4.50 0.09
C MET A 55 -2.85 -5.95 -0.43
N THR A 56 -2.28 -6.91 0.30
CA THR A 56 -2.25 -8.32 -0.11
C THR A 56 -3.62 -9.00 -0.05
N GLU A 57 -4.61 -8.44 0.65
CA GLU A 57 -5.99 -8.98 0.67
C GLU A 57 -6.64 -8.95 -0.70
N PHE A 58 -6.23 -8.01 -1.55
CA PHE A 58 -6.79 -7.83 -2.89
C PHE A 58 -6.21 -8.80 -3.92
N ALA A 59 -5.22 -9.62 -3.56
CA ALA A 59 -4.74 -10.70 -4.41
C ALA A 59 -4.41 -11.96 -3.58
N PRO A 60 -5.35 -12.91 -3.47
CA PRO A 60 -5.12 -14.15 -2.75
C PRO A 60 -3.87 -14.89 -3.22
N GLY A 61 -3.13 -15.46 -2.26
CA GLY A 61 -1.88 -16.19 -2.51
C GLY A 61 -0.61 -15.34 -2.61
N CYS A 62 -0.71 -14.03 -2.33
CA CYS A 62 0.44 -13.11 -2.37
C CYS A 62 1.22 -12.99 -1.05
N GLY A 63 0.87 -13.81 -0.05
CA GLY A 63 1.47 -13.74 1.28
C GLY A 63 0.79 -12.70 2.19
N ALA A 64 1.39 -12.50 3.36
CA ALA A 64 0.77 -11.76 4.46
C ALA A 64 1.01 -10.24 4.41
N SER A 65 2.09 -9.79 3.75
CA SER A 65 2.53 -8.39 3.69
C SER A 65 3.27 -8.16 2.38
N VAL A 66 3.29 -6.93 1.89
CA VAL A 66 4.19 -6.50 0.82
C VAL A 66 5.61 -6.34 1.42
N PRO A 67 6.64 -7.03 0.90
CA PRO A 67 8.00 -6.89 1.41
C PRO A 67 8.54 -5.47 1.17
N ASP A 68 9.16 -4.89 2.20
CA ASP A 68 9.76 -3.56 2.11
C ASP A 68 11.07 -3.60 1.28
N PRO A 69 11.11 -2.95 0.10
CA PRO A 69 12.24 -3.02 -0.81
C PRO A 69 13.45 -2.21 -0.31
N TYR A 70 13.31 -1.35 0.69
CA TYR A 70 14.47 -0.70 1.33
C TYR A 70 15.33 -1.72 2.09
N TYR A 71 14.72 -2.78 2.62
CA TYR A 71 15.43 -3.87 3.30
C TYR A 71 15.79 -5.02 2.35
N THR A 72 14.85 -5.50 1.54
CA THR A 72 15.10 -6.65 0.65
C THR A 72 15.97 -6.29 -0.56
N ARG A 73 16.03 -5.01 -0.93
CA ARG A 73 16.61 -4.49 -2.18
C ARG A 73 15.93 -4.98 -3.46
N ASP A 74 14.80 -5.66 -3.35
CA ASP A 74 14.02 -6.16 -4.47
C ASP A 74 12.87 -5.19 -4.81
N PHE A 75 13.21 -4.12 -5.52
CA PHE A 75 12.22 -3.11 -5.92
C PHE A 75 11.27 -3.61 -7.02
N ASP A 76 11.72 -4.53 -7.87
CA ASP A 76 10.92 -5.03 -8.97
C ASP A 76 9.92 -6.06 -8.47
N GLY A 77 10.31 -7.04 -7.64
CA GLY A 77 9.38 -7.99 -7.04
C GLY A 77 8.32 -7.31 -6.17
N THR A 78 8.69 -6.28 -5.40
CA THR A 78 7.70 -5.47 -4.66
C THR A 78 6.68 -4.80 -5.59
N LEU A 79 7.12 -4.24 -6.72
CA LEU A 79 6.21 -3.59 -7.67
C LEU A 79 5.32 -4.60 -8.41
N ASP A 80 5.82 -5.78 -8.77
CA ASP A 80 5.01 -6.85 -9.38
C ASP A 80 3.88 -7.27 -8.44
N LEU A 81 4.19 -7.40 -7.14
CA LEU A 81 3.20 -7.71 -6.12
C LEU A 81 2.16 -6.58 -5.98
N ILE A 82 2.61 -5.32 -5.86
CA ILE A 82 1.71 -4.17 -5.75
C ILE A 82 0.78 -4.09 -6.97
N GLU A 83 1.29 -4.28 -8.18
CA GLU A 83 0.48 -4.27 -9.40
C GLU A 83 -0.57 -5.38 -9.42
N ARG A 84 -0.20 -6.60 -9.01
CA ARG A 84 -1.13 -7.71 -8.90
C ARG A 84 -2.25 -7.42 -7.91
N CYS A 85 -1.91 -6.92 -6.73
CA CYS A 85 -2.88 -6.50 -5.72
C CYS A 85 -3.76 -5.34 -6.20
N ALA A 86 -3.19 -4.35 -6.90
CA ALA A 86 -3.92 -3.19 -7.38
C ALA A 86 -4.98 -3.56 -8.43
N ARG A 87 -4.70 -4.55 -9.29
CA ARG A 87 -5.69 -5.10 -10.23
C ARG A 87 -6.86 -5.75 -9.49
N GLY A 88 -6.56 -6.62 -8.52
CA GLY A 88 -7.62 -7.27 -7.75
C GLY A 88 -8.41 -6.31 -6.86
N LEU A 89 -7.81 -5.18 -6.44
CA LEU A 89 -8.53 -4.10 -5.77
C LEU A 89 -9.50 -3.42 -6.74
N LEU A 90 -9.06 -3.13 -7.96
CA LEU A 90 -9.89 -2.49 -8.98
C LEU A 90 -11.12 -3.34 -9.32
N ASP A 91 -11.00 -4.67 -9.32
CA ASP A 91 -12.12 -5.59 -9.56
C ASP A 91 -13.18 -5.57 -8.44
N GLN A 92 -12.89 -4.94 -7.29
CA GLN A 92 -13.79 -4.83 -6.13
C GLN A 92 -14.40 -3.43 -5.97
N LEU A 93 -14.07 -2.48 -6.86
CA LEU A 93 -14.62 -1.12 -6.89
C LEU A 93 -15.76 -1.01 -7.92
#